data_AF-A0A0G0E9N7-F1
#
_entry.id   AF-A0A0G0E9N7-F1
#
_cell.length_a   1.000
_cell.length_b   1.000
_cell.length_c   1.000
_cell.angle_alpha   90.00
_cell.angle_beta   90.00
_cell.angle_gamma   90.00
#
_symmetry.space_group_name_H-M   'P 1'
#
loop_
_entity.id
_entity.type
_entity.pdbx_description
1 polymer ?
#
loop_
_entity_poly.entity_id
_entity_poly.type
_entity_poly.pdbx_seq_one_letter_code
_entity_poly.pdbx_strand_id
1 'polypeptide(L)'
;MKSYKPTSKSRRQMTNINYREFLTESKPTKSLTYGFRRSVGRNSAGRITMRHKGAGHKRLYRDVDFLYNKKNVPAKIKSIEYDPNRSAFIGLAIYKDGEKRYVIIPKSVKPGMSFVVSEKAELTVGNRLPLKNIPVGTFVYNVEIKPRGGAKISRSAGIFAQVVANADGYTNLKMPSSEVRKIDENCWASVGTVSNEEHHLENYGKAGRSRWKGIRPTVRGTAMNPVDHPYGGGEGRQGRGTKRPKTMWGKVTGGRKTRGPKKYFILYFAIIKTSSLGAFCLVYMTRSIKKGLNIDERLLEKIAGKNPLQTPMIKTWKRACQISPEMIGFTFGVYNGKTHIEVLVTEDMVGHRLGEFSPTKKFMKHGGKMQKELEQKKKEAEITQAKSATEATADAKK
;
A
#
# COMPACT_ATOMS: atom_id res chain seq x y z
N MET A 1 -25.81 4.02 -10.29
CA MET A 1 -25.42 4.40 -11.68
C MET A 1 -26.63 4.74 -12.58
N LYS A 2 -26.53 5.75 -13.45
CA LYS A 2 -27.57 6.19 -14.40
C LYS A 2 -27.38 5.60 -15.79
N SER A 3 -28.37 4.85 -16.28
CA SER A 3 -28.50 4.39 -17.66
C SER A 3 -29.37 5.35 -18.48
N TYR A 4 -29.29 5.26 -19.81
CA TYR A 4 -30.08 6.10 -20.71
C TYR A 4 -30.90 5.24 -21.67
N LYS A 5 -32.12 5.71 -22.01
CA LYS A 5 -32.91 5.09 -23.08
C LYS A 5 -32.12 5.12 -24.41
N PRO A 6 -32.19 4.06 -25.23
CA PRO A 6 -31.40 3.89 -26.44
C PRO A 6 -31.89 4.75 -27.63
N THR A 7 -32.09 6.06 -27.43
CA THR A 7 -32.63 6.96 -28.47
C THR A 7 -31.67 7.22 -29.63
N SER A 8 -30.38 6.89 -29.48
CA SER A 8 -29.41 6.88 -30.57
C SER A 8 -28.40 5.75 -30.38
N LYS A 9 -27.73 5.33 -31.47
CA LYS A 9 -26.70 4.27 -31.44
C LYS A 9 -25.65 4.52 -30.34
N SER A 10 -25.26 5.78 -30.16
CA SER A 10 -24.27 6.20 -29.16
C SER A 10 -24.74 6.13 -27.71
N ARG A 11 -26.06 6.12 -27.45
CA ARG A 11 -26.62 6.11 -26.09
C ARG A 11 -26.91 4.72 -25.54
N ARG A 12 -27.00 3.70 -26.40
CA ARG A 12 -27.41 2.32 -26.04
C ARG A 12 -26.65 1.74 -24.84
N GLN A 13 -25.33 1.94 -24.81
CA GLN A 13 -24.46 1.42 -23.75
C GLN A 13 -23.90 2.52 -22.83
N MET A 14 -24.35 3.76 -23.00
CA MET A 14 -23.82 4.88 -22.22
C MET A 14 -24.32 4.79 -20.79
N THR A 15 -23.41 4.84 -19.84
CA THR A 15 -23.72 4.97 -18.41
C THR A 15 -23.03 6.19 -17.82
N ASN A 16 -23.57 6.70 -16.72
CA ASN A 16 -22.99 7.84 -16.02
C ASN A 16 -23.25 7.75 -14.52
N ILE A 17 -22.42 8.41 -13.73
CA ILE A 17 -22.69 8.56 -12.29
C ILE A 17 -23.95 9.42 -12.13
N ASN A 18 -24.82 9.08 -11.17
CA ASN A 18 -25.96 9.93 -10.83
C ASN A 18 -25.52 11.10 -9.93
N TYR A 19 -24.94 12.14 -10.53
CA TYR A 19 -24.40 13.27 -9.80
C TYR A 19 -25.41 13.99 -8.90
N ARG A 20 -26.71 13.93 -9.20
CA ARG A 20 -27.75 14.64 -8.44
C ARG A 20 -27.93 14.08 -7.02
N GLU A 21 -27.58 12.82 -6.81
CA GLU A 21 -27.67 12.17 -5.49
C GLU A 21 -26.51 12.59 -4.56
N PHE A 22 -25.34 12.93 -5.13
CA PHE A 22 -24.12 13.17 -4.37
C PHE A 22 -23.72 14.65 -4.28
N LEU A 23 -24.00 15.44 -5.33
CA LEU A 23 -23.56 16.83 -5.41
C LEU A 23 -24.63 17.75 -4.83
N THR A 24 -24.21 18.66 -3.96
CA THR A 24 -25.11 19.67 -3.38
C THR A 24 -25.00 21.01 -4.07
N GLU A 25 -23.82 21.35 -4.59
CA GLU A 25 -23.56 22.66 -5.18
C GLU A 25 -22.94 22.50 -6.57
N SER A 26 -23.41 23.32 -7.51
CA SER A 26 -22.98 23.26 -8.91
C SER A 26 -21.86 24.26 -9.23
N LYS A 27 -21.82 25.38 -8.51
CA LYS A 27 -20.84 26.44 -8.71
C LYS A 27 -19.71 26.33 -7.67
N PRO A 28 -18.44 26.47 -8.08
CA PRO A 28 -17.33 26.44 -7.14
C PRO A 28 -17.17 27.78 -6.41
N THR A 29 -16.46 27.74 -5.28
CA THR A 29 -16.07 28.92 -4.50
C THR A 29 -14.97 29.70 -5.22
N LYS A 30 -15.29 30.92 -5.66
CA LYS A 30 -14.40 31.75 -6.51
C LYS A 30 -12.99 31.94 -5.94
N SER A 31 -12.85 32.15 -4.62
CA SER A 31 -11.56 32.38 -3.96
C SER A 31 -10.61 31.18 -3.99
N LEU A 32 -11.14 29.96 -4.14
CA LEU A 32 -10.36 28.71 -4.16
C LEU A 32 -10.19 28.13 -5.57
N THR A 33 -10.54 28.92 -6.59
CA THR A 33 -10.44 28.52 -7.99
C THR A 33 -9.62 29.49 -8.81
N TYR A 34 -8.78 28.95 -9.68
CA TYR A 34 -7.99 29.77 -10.59
C TYR A 34 -7.81 29.11 -11.96
N GLY A 35 -7.57 29.95 -12.97
CA GLY A 35 -7.25 29.49 -14.31
C GLY A 35 -5.85 28.88 -14.36
N PHE A 36 -5.69 27.77 -15.07
CA PHE A 36 -4.37 27.16 -15.27
C PHE A 36 -4.22 26.60 -16.67
N ARG A 37 -2.98 26.56 -17.17
CA ARG A 37 -2.65 25.91 -18.43
C ARG A 37 -2.45 24.41 -18.18
N ARG A 38 -3.36 23.59 -18.69
CA ARG A 38 -3.21 22.12 -18.59
C ARG A 38 -2.03 21.65 -19.45
N SER A 39 -1.31 20.63 -18.97
CA SER A 39 -0.36 19.91 -19.83
C SER A 39 -1.13 19.12 -20.89
N VAL A 40 -0.73 19.27 -22.16
CA VAL A 40 -1.30 18.56 -23.30
C VAL A 40 -0.33 17.53 -23.88
N GLY A 41 0.59 17.02 -23.04
CA GLY A 41 1.55 15.98 -23.41
C GLY A 41 2.80 16.48 -24.16
N ARG A 42 3.07 17.78 -24.10
CA ARG A 42 4.31 18.42 -24.59
C ARG A 42 5.18 18.89 -23.42
N ASN A 43 6.50 18.88 -23.61
CA ASN A 43 7.46 19.45 -22.65
C ASN A 43 7.70 20.96 -22.88
N SER A 44 8.61 21.56 -22.12
CA SER A 44 9.01 22.97 -22.24
C SER A 44 9.56 23.32 -23.63
N ALA A 45 10.25 22.38 -24.30
CA ALA A 45 10.76 22.54 -25.67
C ALA A 45 9.66 22.34 -26.75
N GLY A 46 8.39 22.20 -26.38
CA GLY A 46 7.28 22.01 -27.30
C GLY A 46 7.21 20.61 -27.95
N ARG A 47 8.12 19.69 -27.63
CA ARG A 47 8.14 18.32 -28.18
C ARG A 47 7.10 17.45 -27.48
N ILE A 48 6.47 16.53 -28.22
CA ILE A 48 5.51 15.58 -27.67
C ILE A 48 6.26 14.53 -26.85
N THR A 49 6.03 14.48 -25.54
CA THR A 49 6.62 13.48 -24.64
C THR A 49 5.60 12.44 -24.18
N MET A 50 4.33 12.81 -24.13
CA MET A 50 3.21 11.92 -23.86
C MET A 50 2.21 11.96 -25.02
N ARG A 51 2.06 10.84 -25.72
CA ARG A 51 1.18 10.74 -26.88
C ARG A 51 -0.30 10.79 -26.49
N HIS A 52 -1.14 11.12 -27.46
CA HIS A 52 -2.59 11.05 -27.38
C HIS A 52 -3.25 11.91 -26.29
N LYS A 53 -2.58 12.99 -25.87
CA LYS A 53 -3.14 14.04 -25.00
C LYS A 53 -3.37 15.32 -25.79
N GLY A 54 -4.40 16.08 -25.40
CA GLY A 54 -4.71 17.38 -26.00
C GLY A 54 -6.20 17.55 -26.31
N ALA A 55 -6.59 18.77 -26.68
CA ALA A 55 -7.98 19.21 -26.74
C ALA A 55 -8.71 19.00 -25.39
N GLY A 56 -10.04 19.02 -25.40
CA GLY A 56 -10.89 18.82 -24.23
C GLY A 56 -11.40 20.13 -23.61
N HIS A 57 -12.44 20.02 -22.78
CA HIS A 57 -13.14 21.16 -22.20
C HIS A 57 -12.23 21.99 -21.28
N LYS A 58 -12.39 23.33 -21.26
CA LYS A 58 -11.68 24.23 -20.34
C LYS A 58 -12.02 23.88 -18.89
N ARG A 59 -11.04 23.93 -17.99
CA ARG A 59 -11.21 23.58 -16.57
C ARG A 59 -10.56 24.65 -15.71
N LEU A 60 -11.18 24.94 -14.59
CA LEU A 60 -10.57 25.70 -13.50
C LEU A 60 -9.84 24.73 -12.58
N TYR A 61 -8.70 25.14 -12.04
CA TYR A 61 -8.08 24.40 -10.96
C TYR A 61 -8.84 24.69 -9.67
N ARG A 62 -9.03 23.65 -8.85
CA ARG A 62 -9.58 23.78 -7.50
C ARG A 62 -8.49 23.43 -6.51
N ASP A 63 -8.16 24.41 -5.68
CA ASP A 63 -7.08 24.27 -4.72
C ASP A 63 -7.51 23.37 -3.56
N VAL A 64 -7.04 22.12 -3.60
CA VAL A 64 -7.36 21.10 -2.61
C VAL A 64 -6.21 20.97 -1.64
N ASP A 65 -6.54 21.09 -0.36
CA ASP A 65 -5.60 20.89 0.71
C ASP A 65 -5.25 19.40 0.85
N PHE A 66 -4.04 19.05 0.43
CA PHE A 66 -3.46 17.72 0.65
C PHE A 66 -2.53 17.69 1.86
N LEU A 67 -2.20 18.84 2.42
CA LEU A 67 -1.23 18.96 3.50
C LEU A 67 -1.92 18.94 4.87
N TYR A 68 -3.16 19.44 4.95
CA TYR A 68 -3.97 19.47 6.17
C TYR A 68 -3.20 20.11 7.34
N ASN A 69 -2.59 21.26 7.10
CA ASN A 69 -1.74 21.94 8.09
C ASN A 69 -2.49 22.39 9.35
N LYS A 70 -3.81 22.59 9.27
CA LYS A 70 -4.63 23.03 10.41
C LYS A 70 -4.91 21.87 11.34
N LYS A 71 -4.09 21.73 12.37
CA LYS A 71 -4.25 20.73 13.43
C LYS A 71 -5.15 21.26 14.55
N ASN A 72 -5.91 20.36 15.17
CA ASN A 72 -6.82 20.59 16.29
C ASN A 72 -7.97 21.58 16.05
N VAL A 73 -8.13 22.08 14.82
CA VAL A 73 -9.26 22.92 14.43
C VAL A 73 -10.28 22.05 13.68
N PRO A 74 -11.49 21.84 14.22
CA PRO A 74 -12.51 21.09 13.52
C PRO A 74 -13.05 21.91 12.34
N ALA A 75 -13.37 21.22 11.25
CA ALA A 75 -13.94 21.81 10.05
C ALA A 75 -15.26 21.14 9.71
N LYS A 76 -16.27 21.95 9.36
CA LYS A 76 -17.59 21.49 8.92
C LYS A 76 -17.65 21.49 7.40
N ILE A 77 -18.16 20.42 6.80
CA ILE A 77 -18.32 20.31 5.36
C ILE A 77 -19.59 21.05 4.97
N LYS A 78 -19.46 22.14 4.22
CA LYS A 78 -20.58 22.97 3.77
C LYS A 78 -21.31 22.33 2.59
N SER A 79 -20.55 21.94 1.56
CA SER A 79 -21.09 21.42 0.31
C SER A 79 -20.18 20.37 -0.31
N ILE A 80 -20.78 19.48 -1.10
CA ILE A 80 -20.13 18.45 -1.91
C ILE A 80 -20.19 18.89 -3.37
N GLU A 81 -19.04 18.94 -4.01
CA GLU A 81 -18.87 19.47 -5.37
C GLU A 81 -18.15 18.48 -6.29
N TYR A 82 -18.45 18.60 -7.59
CA TYR A 82 -17.77 17.88 -8.66
C TYR A 82 -16.48 18.57 -9.07
N ASP A 83 -15.31 17.93 -8.99
CA ASP A 83 -14.08 18.48 -9.57
C ASP A 83 -13.75 17.88 -10.95
N PRO A 84 -13.54 18.69 -11.99
CA PRO A 84 -13.17 18.18 -13.31
C PRO A 84 -11.71 17.71 -13.43
N ASN A 85 -10.84 17.95 -12.45
CA ASN A 85 -9.41 17.62 -12.52
C ASN A 85 -9.04 16.30 -11.85
N ARG A 86 -9.94 15.70 -11.06
CA ARG A 86 -9.77 14.41 -10.41
C ARG A 86 -11.06 13.58 -10.51
N SER A 87 -10.98 12.31 -10.15
CA SER A 87 -12.14 11.42 -10.16
C SER A 87 -13.00 11.53 -8.90
N ALA A 88 -12.38 11.81 -7.75
CA ALA A 88 -13.05 11.88 -6.45
C ALA A 88 -13.88 13.16 -6.31
N PHE A 89 -14.95 13.12 -5.51
CA PHE A 89 -15.66 14.33 -5.12
C PHE A 89 -14.86 15.12 -4.10
N ILE A 90 -15.05 16.43 -4.13
CA ILE A 90 -14.42 17.36 -3.19
C ILE A 90 -15.48 18.07 -2.36
N GLY A 91 -15.09 18.49 -1.16
CA GLY A 91 -15.96 19.17 -0.23
C GLY A 91 -15.38 20.51 0.15
N LEU A 92 -16.25 21.50 0.28
CA LEU A 92 -15.89 22.79 0.84
C LEU A 92 -15.91 22.67 2.37
N ALA A 93 -14.73 22.60 2.98
CA ALA A 93 -14.56 22.58 4.43
C ALA A 93 -14.47 24.01 4.96
N ILE A 94 -15.33 24.36 5.92
CA ILE A 94 -15.27 25.60 6.69
C ILE A 94 -14.68 25.26 8.06
N TYR A 95 -13.48 25.76 8.33
CA TYR A 95 -12.87 25.64 9.66
C TYR A 95 -13.57 26.57 10.65
N LYS A 96 -13.50 26.26 11.95
CA LYS A 96 -14.03 27.16 12.99
C LYS A 96 -13.47 28.58 12.91
N ASP A 97 -12.23 28.75 12.44
CA ASP A 97 -11.60 30.06 12.21
C ASP A 97 -12.21 30.85 11.02
N GLY A 98 -13.20 30.30 10.31
CA GLY A 98 -13.83 30.90 9.14
C GLY A 98 -13.13 30.64 7.80
N GLU A 99 -11.91 30.10 7.82
CA GLU A 99 -11.18 29.75 6.60
C GLU A 99 -11.86 28.60 5.84
N LYS A 100 -11.85 28.70 4.50
CA LYS A 100 -12.45 27.72 3.61
C LYS A 100 -11.37 26.98 2.85
N ARG A 101 -11.43 25.66 2.78
CA ARG A 101 -10.52 24.85 1.96
C ARG A 101 -11.28 23.73 1.24
N TYR A 102 -10.83 23.37 0.05
CA TYR A 102 -11.31 22.13 -0.56
C TYR A 102 -10.57 20.93 0.00
N VAL A 103 -11.30 19.87 0.29
CA VAL A 103 -10.76 18.58 0.75
C VAL A 103 -11.35 17.43 -0.07
N ILE A 104 -10.63 16.32 -0.17
CA ILE A 104 -11.22 15.10 -0.73
C ILE A 104 -12.14 14.47 0.31
N ILE A 105 -13.36 14.17 -0.11
CA ILE A 105 -14.39 13.64 0.77
C ILE A 105 -14.36 12.09 0.79
N PRO A 106 -14.55 11.45 1.96
CA PRO A 106 -14.82 10.02 2.04
C PRO A 106 -16.21 9.63 1.52
N LYS A 107 -16.43 8.34 1.25
CA LYS A 107 -17.70 7.82 0.71
C LYS A 107 -18.93 8.17 1.56
N SER A 108 -18.84 8.09 2.88
CA SER A 108 -20.00 8.17 3.79
C SER A 108 -20.35 9.59 4.24
N VAL A 109 -19.69 10.61 3.70
CA VAL A 109 -19.84 11.96 4.23
C VAL A 109 -20.97 12.72 3.56
N LYS A 110 -21.80 13.34 4.40
CA LYS A 110 -22.89 14.24 4.02
C LYS A 110 -22.53 15.69 4.36
N PRO A 111 -23.16 16.68 3.72
CA PRO A 111 -23.06 18.07 4.15
C PRO A 111 -23.46 18.22 5.62
N GLY A 112 -22.75 19.07 6.34
CA GLY A 112 -22.94 19.30 7.76
C GLY A 112 -22.07 18.45 8.68
N MET A 113 -21.48 17.35 8.19
CA MET A 113 -20.52 16.56 8.97
C MET A 113 -19.24 17.34 9.22
N SER A 114 -18.67 17.14 10.41
CA SER A 114 -17.40 17.74 10.79
C SER A 114 -16.28 16.71 10.80
N PHE A 115 -15.07 17.14 10.47
CA PHE A 115 -13.86 16.34 10.64
C PHE A 115 -12.81 17.16 11.37
N VAL A 116 -11.87 16.48 12.03
CA VAL A 116 -10.74 17.09 12.71
C VAL A 116 -9.44 16.42 12.29
N VAL A 117 -8.39 17.23 12.26
CA VAL A 117 -7.01 16.77 12.06
C VAL A 117 -6.33 16.85 13.42
N SER A 118 -6.16 15.73 14.12
CA SER A 118 -5.52 15.72 15.44
C SER A 118 -4.81 14.40 15.68
N GLU A 119 -3.82 14.43 16.56
CA GLU A 119 -3.14 13.20 17.02
C GLU A 119 -4.05 12.37 17.93
N LYS A 120 -4.93 13.03 18.69
CA LYS A 120 -5.88 12.39 19.61
C LYS A 120 -7.32 12.39 19.08
N ALA A 121 -7.50 12.52 17.76
CA ALA A 121 -8.84 12.48 17.18
C ALA A 121 -9.50 11.11 17.41
N GLU A 122 -10.83 11.08 17.47
CA GLU A 122 -11.56 9.82 17.42
C GLU A 122 -11.41 9.17 16.04
N LEU A 123 -11.43 7.84 16.00
CA LEU A 123 -11.30 7.02 14.79
C LEU A 123 -12.59 6.98 13.97
N THR A 124 -13.10 8.16 13.60
CA THR A 124 -14.29 8.31 12.77
C THR A 124 -13.93 8.67 11.33
N VAL A 125 -14.84 8.36 10.40
CA VAL A 125 -14.61 8.57 8.96
C VAL A 125 -14.39 10.04 8.65
N GLY A 126 -13.31 10.36 7.94
CA GLY A 126 -12.92 11.72 7.57
C GLY A 126 -11.90 12.37 8.50
N ASN A 127 -11.79 11.91 9.75
CA ASN A 127 -10.74 12.38 10.65
C ASN A 127 -9.35 11.98 10.15
N ARG A 128 -8.37 12.84 10.40
CA ARG A 128 -6.98 12.64 9.97
C ARG A 128 -6.06 12.52 11.18
N LEU A 129 -5.31 11.42 11.23
CA LEU A 129 -4.40 11.07 12.32
C LEU A 129 -3.03 10.61 11.78
N PRO A 130 -1.98 10.64 12.61
CA PRO A 130 -0.75 9.89 12.35
C PRO A 130 -1.02 8.38 12.26
N LEU A 131 -0.32 7.67 11.37
CA LEU A 131 -0.48 6.23 11.16
C LEU A 131 -0.21 5.41 12.44
N LYS A 132 0.68 5.87 13.33
CA LYS A 132 0.93 5.22 14.64
C LYS A 132 -0.33 5.05 15.49
N ASN A 133 -1.28 5.99 15.40
CA ASN A 133 -2.48 6.02 16.25
C ASN A 133 -3.67 5.31 15.59
N ILE A 134 -3.50 4.82 14.36
CA ILE A 134 -4.56 4.15 13.62
C ILE A 134 -4.41 2.63 13.83
N PRO A 135 -5.46 1.92 14.30
CA PRO A 135 -5.37 0.50 14.57
C PRO A 135 -5.28 -0.31 13.29
N VAL A 136 -4.70 -1.49 13.44
CA VAL A 136 -4.58 -2.49 12.37
C VAL A 136 -5.98 -2.89 11.86
N GLY A 137 -6.08 -3.17 10.57
CA GLY A 137 -7.31 -3.56 9.88
C GLY A 137 -8.11 -2.39 9.31
N THR A 138 -7.88 -1.16 9.77
CA THR A 138 -8.63 0.01 9.32
C THR A 138 -8.33 0.43 7.88
N PHE A 139 -9.34 0.97 7.21
CA PHE A 139 -9.21 1.58 5.89
C PHE A 139 -8.85 3.06 6.00
N VAL A 140 -7.86 3.47 5.21
CA VAL A 140 -7.34 4.83 5.19
C VAL A 140 -7.16 5.36 3.77
N TYR A 141 -7.24 6.68 3.62
CA TYR A 141 -7.03 7.40 2.37
C TYR A 141 -6.21 8.68 2.59
N ASN A 142 -5.81 9.36 1.52
CA ASN A 142 -4.97 10.56 1.59
C ASN A 142 -3.70 10.36 2.44
N VAL A 143 -2.96 9.29 2.16
CA VAL A 143 -1.78 8.90 2.95
C VAL A 143 -0.53 9.65 2.46
N GLU A 144 0.28 10.11 3.42
CA GLU A 144 1.59 10.70 3.17
C GLU A 144 2.68 9.64 2.87
N ILE A 145 3.65 9.98 2.04
CA ILE A 145 4.82 9.09 1.81
C ILE A 145 5.97 9.42 2.77
N LYS A 146 6.05 10.69 3.16
CA LYS A 146 6.98 11.25 4.13
C LYS A 146 6.20 12.16 5.05
N PRO A 147 6.53 12.23 6.35
CA PRO A 147 5.87 13.13 7.27
C PRO A 147 5.90 14.56 6.72
N ARG A 148 4.77 15.27 6.79
CA ARG A 148 4.64 16.67 6.33
C ARG A 148 4.84 16.89 4.82
N GLY A 149 4.90 15.82 4.02
CA GLY A 149 5.03 15.91 2.56
C GLY A 149 3.70 16.07 1.81
N GLY A 150 2.59 16.09 2.55
CA GLY A 150 1.22 16.07 2.03
C GLY A 150 0.82 14.72 1.43
N ALA A 151 -0.48 14.49 1.37
CA ALA A 151 -1.08 13.25 0.88
C ALA A 151 -0.72 12.98 -0.59
N LYS A 152 -0.18 11.80 -0.87
CA LYS A 152 0.16 11.34 -2.24
C LYS A 152 -0.50 10.03 -2.62
N ILE A 153 -0.80 9.18 -1.64
CA ILE A 153 -1.32 7.81 -1.81
C ILE A 153 -2.84 7.80 -1.57
N SER A 154 -3.55 6.90 -2.27
CA SER A 154 -5.00 6.65 -2.11
C SER A 154 -5.85 7.92 -2.20
N ARG A 155 -5.81 8.58 -3.36
CA ARG A 155 -6.53 9.85 -3.63
C ARG A 155 -7.62 9.75 -4.70
N SER A 156 -7.61 8.68 -5.48
CA SER A 156 -8.57 8.51 -6.58
C SER A 156 -9.89 7.95 -6.05
N ALA A 157 -10.93 8.02 -6.89
CA ALA A 157 -12.28 7.68 -6.51
C ALA A 157 -12.42 6.20 -6.12
N GLY A 158 -13.13 5.91 -5.02
CA GLY A 158 -13.32 4.55 -4.50
C GLY A 158 -12.07 3.87 -3.94
N ILE A 159 -10.92 4.55 -3.92
CA ILE A 159 -9.66 3.94 -3.51
C ILE A 159 -9.46 4.07 -1.99
N PHE A 160 -8.88 3.03 -1.39
CA PHE A 160 -8.43 3.01 0.00
C PHE A 160 -7.16 2.15 0.15
N ALA A 161 -6.39 2.40 1.20
CA ALA A 161 -5.34 1.51 1.68
C ALA A 161 -5.76 0.92 3.03
N GLN A 162 -5.21 -0.23 3.40
CA GLN A 162 -5.50 -0.87 4.69
C GLN A 162 -4.24 -0.87 5.57
N VAL A 163 -4.39 -0.53 6.85
CA VAL A 163 -3.33 -0.68 7.85
C VAL A 163 -3.18 -2.16 8.18
N VAL A 164 -2.00 -2.73 7.96
CA VAL A 164 -1.74 -4.17 8.18
C VAL A 164 -0.97 -4.43 9.47
N ALA A 165 -0.01 -3.58 9.80
CA ALA A 165 0.80 -3.72 11.01
C ALA A 165 1.51 -2.40 11.31
N ASN A 166 1.72 -2.11 12.60
CA ASN A 166 2.54 -1.00 13.09
C ASN A 166 3.72 -1.62 13.86
N ALA A 167 4.94 -1.50 13.33
CA ALA A 167 6.14 -2.08 13.94
C ALA A 167 7.42 -1.34 13.47
N ASP A 168 8.44 -1.31 14.31
CA ASP A 168 9.77 -0.75 14.02
C ASP A 168 9.78 0.73 13.58
N GLY A 169 8.86 1.56 14.10
CA GLY A 169 8.73 2.96 13.69
C GLY A 169 8.08 3.15 12.31
N TYR A 170 7.52 2.08 11.73
CA TYR A 170 6.87 2.07 10.44
C TYR A 170 5.48 1.41 10.50
N THR A 171 4.60 1.89 9.64
CA THR A 171 3.31 1.27 9.37
C THR A 171 3.34 0.58 8.01
N ASN A 172 2.96 -0.69 8.00
CA ASN A 172 2.74 -1.46 6.78
C ASN A 172 1.34 -1.18 6.25
N LEU A 173 1.26 -0.60 5.04
CA LEU A 173 -0.01 -0.40 4.35
C LEU A 173 -0.17 -1.37 3.19
N LYS A 174 -1.31 -2.06 3.13
CA LYS A 174 -1.77 -2.77 1.94
C LYS A 174 -2.38 -1.75 0.99
N MET A 175 -1.70 -1.54 -0.12
CA MET A 175 -2.08 -0.57 -1.14
C MET A 175 -3.25 -1.10 -1.98
N PRO A 176 -3.96 -0.24 -2.70
CA PRO A 176 -5.03 -0.65 -3.63
C PRO A 176 -4.52 -1.55 -4.76
N SER A 177 -3.22 -1.50 -5.05
CA SER A 177 -2.52 -2.37 -6.01
C SER A 177 -2.11 -3.72 -5.42
N SER A 178 -2.60 -4.07 -4.23
CA SER A 178 -2.20 -5.24 -3.43
C SER A 178 -0.74 -5.23 -2.94
N GLU A 179 0.06 -4.22 -3.28
CA GLU A 179 1.42 -4.06 -2.77
C GLU A 179 1.36 -3.71 -1.27
N VAL A 180 2.02 -4.47 -0.41
CA VAL A 180 2.28 -4.03 0.97
C VAL A 180 3.48 -3.08 0.93
N ARG A 181 3.38 -1.93 1.60
CA ARG A 181 4.41 -0.89 1.60
C ARG A 181 4.65 -0.37 3.01
N LYS A 182 5.92 -0.28 3.40
CA LYS A 182 6.35 0.39 4.65
C LYS A 182 6.31 1.91 4.47
N ILE A 183 5.64 2.59 5.39
CA ILE A 183 5.53 4.04 5.50
C ILE A 183 5.87 4.44 6.94
N ASP A 184 6.54 5.58 7.12
CA ASP A 184 6.85 6.11 8.46
C ASP A 184 5.57 6.27 9.28
N GLU A 185 5.58 5.83 10.53
CA GLU A 185 4.43 5.88 11.43
C GLU A 185 3.95 7.32 11.72
N ASN A 186 4.83 8.31 11.56
CA ASN A 186 4.52 9.73 11.74
C ASN A 186 3.85 10.36 10.51
N CYS A 187 3.72 9.62 9.40
CA CYS A 187 2.94 10.05 8.25
C CYS A 187 1.46 10.16 8.62
N TRP A 188 0.78 11.15 8.06
CA TRP A 188 -0.65 11.35 8.31
C TRP A 188 -1.52 10.63 7.27
N ALA A 189 -2.67 10.14 7.72
CA ALA A 189 -3.69 9.51 6.90
C ALA A 189 -5.09 9.87 7.40
N SER A 190 -6.06 9.87 6.48
CA SER A 190 -7.47 10.09 6.81
C SER A 190 -8.20 8.75 6.88
N VAL A 191 -9.10 8.58 7.84
CA VAL A 191 -9.84 7.31 8.03
C VAL A 191 -10.98 7.21 7.02
N GLY A 192 -11.08 6.06 6.35
CA GLY A 192 -12.16 5.72 5.43
C GLY A 192 -11.72 5.46 3.99
N THR A 193 -12.70 5.46 3.08
CA THR A 193 -12.52 5.24 1.65
C THR A 193 -12.89 6.49 0.86
N VAL A 194 -12.20 6.75 -0.25
CA VAL A 194 -12.49 7.94 -1.08
C VAL A 194 -13.87 7.83 -1.74
N SER A 195 -14.59 8.94 -1.82
CA SER A 195 -15.89 9.04 -2.50
C SER A 195 -15.87 8.64 -3.99
N ASN A 196 -17.07 8.49 -4.57
CA ASN A 196 -17.30 8.19 -6.00
C ASN A 196 -16.82 6.79 -6.46
N GLU A 197 -17.17 5.75 -5.71
CA GLU A 197 -16.74 4.37 -6.00
C GLU A 197 -17.19 3.85 -7.37
N GLU A 198 -18.38 4.23 -7.82
CA GLU A 198 -18.94 3.81 -9.12
C GLU A 198 -18.18 4.40 -10.32
N HIS A 199 -17.20 5.29 -10.13
CA HIS A 199 -16.52 5.97 -11.25
C HIS A 199 -15.91 5.03 -12.29
N HIS A 200 -15.42 3.86 -11.86
CA HIS A 200 -14.81 2.87 -12.74
C HIS A 200 -15.84 2.10 -13.61
N LEU A 201 -17.12 2.13 -13.23
CA LEU A 201 -18.22 1.49 -13.97
C LEU A 201 -18.78 2.38 -15.09
N GLU A 202 -18.31 3.63 -15.22
CA GLU A 202 -18.77 4.59 -16.23
C GLU A 202 -18.38 4.13 -17.65
N ASN A 203 -19.37 3.80 -18.47
CA ASN A 203 -19.21 3.57 -19.90
C ASN A 203 -19.46 4.87 -20.69
N TYR A 204 -18.44 5.31 -21.42
CA TYR A 204 -18.51 6.55 -22.18
C TYR A 204 -19.51 6.51 -23.34
N GLY A 205 -19.79 5.33 -23.90
CA GLY A 205 -20.75 5.10 -25.00
C GLY A 205 -20.36 5.67 -26.37
N LYS A 206 -19.54 6.74 -26.44
CA LYS A 206 -19.11 7.37 -27.69
C LYS A 206 -17.68 7.92 -27.64
N ALA A 207 -17.00 7.89 -28.78
CA ALA A 207 -15.63 8.39 -28.93
C ALA A 207 -15.50 9.89 -28.57
N GLY A 208 -16.51 10.71 -28.90
CA GLY A 208 -16.50 12.15 -28.60
C GLY A 208 -16.38 12.47 -27.10
N ARG A 209 -16.91 11.61 -26.21
CA ARG A 209 -16.81 11.80 -24.77
C ARG A 209 -15.37 11.67 -24.27
N SER A 210 -14.58 10.77 -24.87
CA SER A 210 -13.14 10.68 -24.63
C SER A 210 -12.39 11.94 -25.09
N ARG A 211 -12.81 12.52 -26.23
CA ARG A 211 -12.25 13.78 -26.73
C ARG A 211 -12.52 14.95 -25.78
N TRP A 212 -13.72 15.04 -25.20
CA TRP A 212 -14.06 16.05 -24.19
C TRP A 212 -13.17 15.96 -22.94
N LYS A 213 -12.74 14.75 -22.57
CA LYS A 213 -11.79 14.51 -21.47
C LYS A 213 -10.32 14.87 -21.83
N GLY A 214 -10.03 15.26 -23.08
CA GLY A 214 -8.68 15.59 -23.54
C GLY A 214 -7.84 14.37 -23.95
N ILE A 215 -8.50 13.25 -24.26
CA ILE A 215 -7.88 12.01 -24.73
C ILE A 215 -8.07 11.95 -26.26
N ARG A 216 -6.97 11.97 -27.00
CA ARG A 216 -6.94 11.82 -28.46
C ARG A 216 -6.96 10.32 -28.84
N PRO A 217 -7.37 9.95 -30.06
CA PRO A 217 -7.32 8.56 -30.51
C PRO A 217 -5.89 8.02 -30.44
N THR A 218 -5.78 6.73 -30.12
CA THR A 218 -4.53 5.97 -30.15
C THR A 218 -4.56 5.04 -31.34
N VAL A 219 -3.59 5.17 -32.24
CA VAL A 219 -3.44 4.28 -33.41
C VAL A 219 -2.63 3.05 -32.99
N ARG A 220 -3.05 1.86 -33.45
CA ARG A 220 -2.34 0.60 -33.21
C ARG A 220 -1.04 0.57 -34.00
N GLY A 221 0.03 0.02 -33.42
CA GLY A 221 1.32 -0.10 -34.11
C GLY A 221 1.29 -0.94 -35.39
N THR A 222 0.37 -1.92 -35.47
CA THR A 222 0.16 -2.78 -36.65
C THR A 222 -0.49 -2.07 -37.83
N ALA A 223 -1.00 -0.85 -37.63
CA ALA A 223 -1.62 -0.03 -38.67
C ALA A 223 -0.70 1.11 -39.15
N MET A 224 0.58 1.04 -38.77
CA MET A 224 1.60 2.04 -39.10
C MET A 224 2.58 1.47 -40.13
N ASN A 225 3.52 2.31 -40.60
CA ASN A 225 4.61 1.88 -41.47
C ASN A 225 5.82 1.39 -40.65
N PRO A 226 6.76 0.64 -41.25
CA PRO A 226 7.94 0.11 -40.55
C PRO A 226 8.78 1.18 -39.84
N VAL A 227 8.81 2.41 -40.37
CA VAL A 227 9.53 3.56 -39.79
C VAL A 227 8.93 4.02 -38.45
N ASP A 228 7.62 3.88 -38.26
CA ASP A 228 6.91 4.44 -37.10
C ASP A 228 6.82 3.46 -35.93
N HIS A 229 6.72 2.16 -36.22
CA HIS A 229 6.52 1.14 -35.21
C HIS A 229 7.18 -0.19 -35.60
N PRO A 230 7.74 -0.94 -34.63
CA PRO A 230 8.26 -2.29 -34.87
C PRO A 230 7.27 -3.35 -35.39
N TYR A 231 5.99 -2.98 -35.57
CA TYR A 231 4.95 -3.87 -36.11
C TYR A 231 4.33 -3.28 -37.38
N GLY A 232 4.86 -2.17 -37.87
CA GLY A 232 4.33 -1.51 -39.04
C GLY A 232 4.79 -2.20 -40.33
N GLY A 233 4.01 -2.00 -41.40
CA GLY A 233 4.23 -2.61 -42.72
C GLY A 233 3.68 -4.03 -42.84
N GLY A 234 4.18 -4.72 -43.87
CA GLY A 234 3.65 -6.02 -44.32
C GLY A 234 2.44 -5.87 -45.24
N GLU A 235 2.20 -6.88 -46.08
CA GLU A 235 1.05 -6.91 -46.97
C GLU A 235 -0.21 -7.32 -46.21
N GLY A 236 -1.28 -6.52 -46.29
CA GLY A 236 -2.53 -6.79 -45.58
C GLY A 236 -2.37 -6.83 -44.05
N ARG A 237 -3.23 -7.60 -43.36
CA ARG A 237 -3.19 -7.70 -41.91
C ARG A 237 -2.21 -8.77 -41.47
N GLN A 238 -1.10 -8.32 -40.87
CA GLN A 238 -0.05 -9.22 -40.40
C GLN A 238 -0.10 -9.49 -38.90
N GLY A 239 0.51 -10.61 -38.53
CA GLY A 239 0.82 -10.94 -37.15
C GLY A 239 1.91 -10.02 -36.57
N ARG A 240 2.28 -10.25 -35.31
CA ARG A 240 3.26 -9.42 -34.62
C ARG A 240 4.69 -9.48 -35.21
N GLY A 241 5.04 -10.57 -35.91
CA GLY A 241 6.36 -10.82 -36.50
C GLY A 241 7.55 -10.95 -35.53
N THR A 242 7.39 -10.60 -34.26
CA THR A 242 8.46 -10.60 -33.24
C THR A 242 8.20 -11.60 -32.13
N LYS A 243 9.27 -12.20 -31.57
CA LYS A 243 9.17 -13.18 -30.47
C LYS A 243 8.57 -12.60 -29.18
N ARG A 244 8.84 -11.34 -28.86
CA ARG A 244 8.30 -10.63 -27.69
C ARG A 244 7.60 -9.35 -28.13
N PRO A 245 6.53 -8.91 -27.46
CA PRO A 245 5.88 -7.70 -27.86
C PRO A 245 6.77 -6.49 -27.56
N LYS A 246 6.73 -5.47 -28.42
CA LYS A 246 7.53 -4.24 -28.36
C LYS A 246 6.64 -3.00 -28.26
N THR A 247 7.16 -1.97 -27.61
CA THR A 247 6.69 -0.58 -27.67
C THR A 247 7.09 0.04 -29.02
N MET A 248 6.55 1.22 -29.32
CA MET A 248 7.03 2.09 -30.41
C MET A 248 8.55 2.32 -30.38
N TRP A 249 9.15 2.42 -29.19
CA TRP A 249 10.60 2.62 -29.04
C TRP A 249 11.40 1.30 -29.01
N GLY A 250 10.84 0.20 -29.51
CA GLY A 250 11.52 -1.11 -29.58
C GLY A 250 11.68 -1.85 -28.25
N LYS A 251 11.40 -1.21 -27.10
CA LYS A 251 11.47 -1.87 -25.78
C LYS A 251 10.39 -2.93 -25.63
N VAL A 252 10.72 -4.06 -25.00
CA VAL A 252 9.75 -5.14 -24.74
C VAL A 252 8.58 -4.66 -23.88
N THR A 253 7.35 -4.91 -24.33
CA THR A 253 6.09 -4.79 -23.57
C THR A 253 5.62 -6.17 -23.12
N GLY A 254 4.86 -6.24 -22.01
CA GLY A 254 4.36 -7.50 -21.45
C GLY A 254 5.42 -8.28 -20.66
N GLY A 255 5.18 -8.50 -19.36
CA GLY A 255 6.02 -9.33 -18.49
C GLY A 255 7.38 -8.75 -18.07
N ARG A 256 7.96 -7.80 -18.83
CA ARG A 256 9.25 -7.18 -18.46
C ARG A 256 9.09 -6.18 -17.31
N LYS A 257 9.75 -6.43 -16.18
CA LYS A 257 9.85 -5.48 -15.06
C LYS A 257 10.68 -4.26 -15.46
N THR A 258 10.11 -3.06 -15.35
CA THR A 258 10.74 -1.78 -15.73
C THR A 258 11.28 -0.99 -14.54
N ARG A 259 10.94 -1.39 -13.31
CA ARG A 259 11.44 -0.76 -12.09
C ARG A 259 12.95 -1.01 -11.99
N GLY A 260 13.74 0.06 -11.99
CA GLY A 260 15.19 -0.03 -11.79
C GLY A 260 15.54 -0.72 -10.47
N PRO A 261 16.49 -1.69 -10.46
CA PRO A 261 16.82 -2.47 -9.27
C PRO A 261 17.47 -1.61 -8.18
N LYS A 262 18.33 -0.65 -8.57
CA LYS A 262 19.09 0.23 -7.66
C LYS A 262 18.36 1.52 -7.28
N LYS A 263 17.03 1.55 -7.36
CA LYS A 263 16.28 2.78 -7.05
C LYS A 263 16.22 3.00 -5.54
N TYR A 264 17.08 3.87 -5.02
CA TYR A 264 17.03 4.34 -3.64
C TYR A 264 15.71 5.05 -3.38
N PHE A 265 14.94 4.52 -2.44
CA PHE A 265 13.83 5.25 -1.83
C PHE A 265 14.31 5.70 -0.44
N ILE A 266 15.36 6.53 -0.42
CA ILE A 266 15.95 7.23 0.74
C ILE A 266 16.05 6.33 1.98
N LEU A 267 17.20 5.65 2.13
CA LEU A 267 17.67 5.23 3.44
C LEU A 267 17.92 6.50 4.27
N TYR A 268 17.27 6.60 5.42
CA TYR A 268 17.73 7.53 6.45
C TYR A 268 19.05 7.00 7.02
N PHE A 269 20.01 7.92 7.17
CA PHE A 269 21.27 7.71 7.85
C PHE A 269 21.01 7.31 9.31
N ALA A 270 21.56 6.18 9.75
CA ALA A 270 21.93 5.99 11.14
C ALA A 270 23.46 6.13 11.19
N ILE A 271 23.94 7.29 11.65
CA ILE A 271 25.34 7.47 12.01
C ILE A 271 25.55 6.68 13.30
N ILE A 272 26.04 5.45 13.19
CA ILE A 272 26.66 4.79 14.33
C ILE A 272 28.13 5.22 14.29
N LYS A 273 28.49 6.17 15.15
CA LYS A 273 29.90 6.41 15.52
C LYS A 273 30.45 5.06 15.99
N THR A 274 31.37 4.48 15.22
CA THR A 274 32.29 3.47 15.74
C THR A 274 33.70 3.99 15.49
N SER A 275 34.43 4.03 16.60
CA SER A 275 35.82 4.36 16.74
C SER A 275 36.72 3.51 15.86
N SER A 276 37.76 4.17 15.35
CA SER A 276 39.02 3.63 14.85
C SER A 276 38.96 2.50 13.81
N LEU A 277 39.44 2.85 12.60
CA LEU A 277 39.74 2.01 11.44
C LEU A 277 38.60 1.90 10.43
N GLY A 278 38.70 2.80 9.45
CA GLY A 278 37.78 2.94 8.33
C GLY A 278 37.77 1.72 7.42
N ALA A 279 36.70 0.95 7.54
CA ALA A 279 36.14 0.17 6.44
C ALA A 279 34.62 0.31 6.53
N PHE A 280 34.06 1.31 5.84
CA PHE A 280 32.62 1.40 5.62
C PHE A 280 32.21 0.23 4.73
N CYS A 281 31.87 -0.90 5.33
CA CYS A 281 31.19 -1.98 4.65
C CYS A 281 29.76 -1.51 4.34
N LEU A 282 29.60 -0.85 3.19
CA LEU A 282 28.31 -0.56 2.58
C LEU A 282 27.65 -1.90 2.25
N VAL A 283 26.90 -2.46 3.20
CA VAL A 283 26.03 -3.61 2.94
C VAL A 283 24.92 -3.13 2.02
N TYR A 284 25.17 -3.24 0.72
CA TYR A 284 24.18 -3.03 -0.32
C TYR A 284 23.09 -4.08 -0.20
N MET A 285 22.04 -3.78 0.57
CA MET A 285 20.83 -4.60 0.58
C MET A 285 20.21 -4.56 -0.82
N THR A 286 20.12 -5.73 -1.47
CA THR A 286 19.64 -5.92 -2.85
C THR A 286 18.15 -5.65 -3.05
N ARG A 287 17.45 -5.06 -2.06
CA ARG A 287 15.99 -4.83 -2.09
C ARG A 287 15.61 -3.55 -1.32
N SER A 288 14.78 -2.72 -1.95
CA SER A 288 14.21 -1.49 -1.35
C SER A 288 13.47 -1.79 -0.04
N ILE A 289 13.94 -1.20 1.07
CA ILE A 289 13.37 -1.27 2.44
C ILE A 289 11.86 -0.91 2.49
N LYS A 290 11.35 -0.19 1.49
CA LYS A 290 9.92 0.17 1.37
C LYS A 290 9.01 -0.88 0.74
N LYS A 291 9.52 -1.98 0.18
CA LYS A 291 8.66 -3.13 -0.14
C LYS A 291 8.22 -3.71 1.21
N GLY A 292 6.92 -3.94 1.40
CA GLY A 292 6.29 -4.26 2.67
C GLY A 292 6.71 -5.59 3.28
N LEU A 293 5.80 -6.24 4.01
CA LEU A 293 6.06 -7.53 4.66
C LEU A 293 6.79 -8.47 3.69
N ASN A 294 7.97 -8.95 4.07
CA ASN A 294 8.72 -9.88 3.23
C ASN A 294 8.08 -11.27 3.33
N ILE A 295 6.91 -11.46 2.72
CA ILE A 295 6.18 -12.71 2.76
C ILE A 295 6.56 -13.53 1.52
N ASP A 296 6.93 -14.80 1.74
CA ASP A 296 7.23 -15.74 0.65
C ASP A 296 5.92 -16.36 0.14
N GLU A 297 5.59 -16.16 -1.13
CA GLU A 297 4.34 -16.62 -1.75
C GLU A 297 4.17 -18.15 -1.61
N ARG A 298 5.26 -18.91 -1.72
CA ARG A 298 5.28 -20.36 -1.55
C ARG A 298 4.95 -20.81 -0.13
N LEU A 299 5.21 -19.97 0.87
CA LEU A 299 4.88 -20.28 2.26
C LEU A 299 3.40 -20.05 2.50
N LEU A 300 2.81 -19.00 1.92
CA LEU A 300 1.36 -18.76 1.94
C LEU A 300 0.59 -19.86 1.22
N GLU A 301 1.06 -20.33 0.05
CA GLU A 301 0.42 -21.45 -0.67
C GLU A 301 0.35 -22.73 0.17
N LYS A 302 1.33 -22.96 1.05
CA LYS A 302 1.33 -24.13 1.93
C LYS A 302 0.30 -24.06 3.06
N ILE A 303 -0.15 -22.85 3.38
CA ILE A 303 -1.08 -22.51 4.47
C ILE A 303 -2.51 -22.36 3.92
N ALA A 304 -2.64 -21.85 2.70
CA ALA A 304 -3.91 -21.56 2.05
C ALA A 304 -4.85 -22.78 2.06
N GLY A 305 -6.00 -22.63 2.71
CA GLY A 305 -7.05 -23.64 2.77
C GLY A 305 -6.85 -24.76 3.79
N LYS A 306 -5.85 -24.67 4.68
CA LYS A 306 -5.63 -25.65 5.74
C LYS A 306 -6.04 -25.13 7.11
N ASN A 307 -6.41 -26.05 8.01
CA ASN A 307 -6.73 -25.73 9.39
C ASN A 307 -5.47 -25.75 10.28
N PRO A 308 -5.29 -24.76 11.16
CA PRO A 308 -4.09 -24.63 12.00
C PRO A 308 -3.91 -25.79 12.99
N LEU A 309 -5.00 -26.37 13.50
CA LEU A 309 -4.96 -27.43 14.52
C LEU A 309 -4.63 -28.83 13.97
N GLN A 310 -4.89 -29.08 12.68
CA GLN A 310 -4.71 -30.40 12.05
C GLN A 310 -3.44 -30.49 11.21
N THR A 311 -2.78 -29.36 10.93
CA THR A 311 -1.63 -29.33 10.05
C THR A 311 -0.36 -29.74 10.78
N PRO A 312 0.40 -30.73 10.27
CA PRO A 312 1.70 -31.04 10.81
C PRO A 312 2.69 -29.90 10.52
N MET A 313 3.77 -29.85 11.31
CA MET A 313 4.82 -28.83 11.21
C MET A 313 5.22 -28.49 9.77
N ILE A 314 5.08 -27.22 9.39
CA ILE A 314 5.44 -26.72 8.05
C ILE A 314 6.93 -26.35 8.05
N LYS A 315 7.77 -27.17 7.41
CA LYS A 315 9.21 -26.90 7.27
C LYS A 315 9.50 -25.74 6.32
N THR A 316 10.36 -24.82 6.75
CA THR A 316 10.79 -23.65 5.99
C THR A 316 12.24 -23.26 6.20
N TRP A 317 12.91 -22.94 5.10
CA TRP A 317 14.24 -22.32 5.08
C TRP A 317 14.17 -20.79 5.00
N LYS A 318 12.96 -20.23 4.86
CA LYS A 318 12.73 -18.81 4.62
C LYS A 318 12.73 -18.03 5.94
N ARG A 319 13.87 -18.00 6.62
CA ARG A 319 14.09 -17.26 7.88
C ARG A 319 13.76 -15.77 7.78
N ALA A 320 14.00 -15.18 6.62
CA ALA A 320 13.73 -13.76 6.38
C ALA A 320 12.24 -13.48 6.12
N CYS A 321 11.38 -14.51 6.08
CA CYS A 321 9.94 -14.34 5.88
C CYS A 321 9.33 -13.65 7.10
N GLN A 322 8.57 -12.58 6.85
CA GLN A 322 7.85 -11.84 7.89
C GLN A 322 6.49 -12.49 8.12
N ILE A 323 6.10 -12.64 9.39
CA ILE A 323 4.87 -13.33 9.79
C ILE A 323 3.67 -12.45 9.41
N SER A 324 2.73 -13.01 8.63
CA SER A 324 1.46 -12.37 8.29
C SER A 324 0.34 -12.85 9.22
N PRO A 325 -0.77 -12.09 9.37
CA PRO A 325 -1.92 -12.52 10.17
C PRO A 325 -2.50 -13.89 9.75
N GLU A 326 -2.34 -14.27 8.49
CA GLU A 326 -2.79 -15.57 7.97
C GLU A 326 -1.99 -16.77 8.51
N MET A 327 -0.82 -16.52 9.12
CA MET A 327 0.06 -17.55 9.68
C MET A 327 -0.23 -17.87 11.16
N ILE A 328 -1.14 -17.13 11.80
CA ILE A 328 -1.48 -17.30 13.21
C ILE A 328 -2.04 -18.71 13.44
N GLY A 329 -1.55 -19.37 14.49
CA GLY A 329 -1.99 -20.71 14.89
C GLY A 329 -1.28 -21.87 14.17
N PHE A 330 -0.44 -21.60 13.16
CA PHE A 330 0.36 -22.64 12.50
C PHE A 330 1.72 -22.83 13.19
N THR A 331 2.20 -24.07 13.22
CA THR A 331 3.55 -24.41 13.69
C THR A 331 4.52 -24.52 12.52
N PHE A 332 5.53 -23.63 12.49
CA PHE A 332 6.58 -23.65 11.47
C PHE A 332 7.86 -24.26 12.01
N GLY A 333 8.43 -25.21 11.26
CA GLY A 333 9.79 -25.66 11.49
C GLY A 333 10.75 -24.70 10.77
N VAL A 334 11.37 -23.77 11.47
CA VAL A 334 12.27 -22.76 10.88
C VAL A 334 13.72 -23.25 10.94
N TYR A 335 14.37 -23.39 9.79
CA TYR A 335 15.72 -23.93 9.70
C TYR A 335 16.77 -23.04 10.35
N ASN A 336 17.55 -23.63 11.25
CA ASN A 336 18.53 -22.93 12.06
C ASN A 336 19.99 -22.99 11.57
N GLY A 337 20.22 -23.63 10.43
CA GLY A 337 21.56 -23.99 9.96
C GLY A 337 22.03 -25.38 10.38
N LYS A 338 21.30 -26.05 11.28
CA LYS A 338 21.51 -27.45 11.67
C LYS A 338 20.21 -28.23 11.63
N THR A 339 19.23 -27.83 12.42
CA THR A 339 17.90 -28.47 12.53
C THR A 339 16.78 -27.46 12.27
N HIS A 340 15.54 -27.94 12.10
CA HIS A 340 14.36 -27.09 12.08
C HIS A 340 13.83 -26.96 13.51
N ILE A 341 13.71 -25.73 14.00
CA ILE A 341 13.14 -25.43 15.32
C ILE A 341 11.66 -25.16 15.14
N GLU A 342 10.82 -25.76 15.99
CA GLU A 342 9.38 -25.55 16.01
C GLU A 342 9.04 -24.19 16.60
N VAL A 343 8.34 -23.38 15.82
CA VAL A 343 7.86 -22.06 16.21
C VAL A 343 6.35 -22.03 16.00
N LEU A 344 5.59 -22.03 17.09
CA LEU A 344 4.15 -21.78 17.07
C LEU A 344 3.90 -20.27 16.95
N VAL A 345 3.17 -19.86 15.91
CA VAL A 345 2.94 -18.44 15.64
C VAL A 345 1.75 -17.93 16.44
N THR A 346 2.01 -17.01 17.36
CA THR A 346 1.00 -16.24 18.12
C THR A 346 0.74 -14.87 17.49
N GLU A 347 -0.31 -14.18 17.94
CA GLU A 347 -0.70 -12.86 17.41
C GLU A 347 0.40 -11.80 17.59
N ASP A 348 1.14 -11.84 18.71
CA ASP A 348 2.22 -10.90 19.01
C ASP A 348 3.43 -11.05 18.07
N MET A 349 3.55 -12.18 17.39
CA MET A 349 4.65 -12.45 16.47
C MET A 349 4.38 -11.87 15.06
N VAL A 350 3.16 -11.37 14.80
CA VAL A 350 2.81 -10.78 13.50
C VAL A 350 3.66 -9.56 13.21
N GLY A 351 4.28 -9.53 12.03
CA GLY A 351 5.21 -8.47 11.66
C GLY A 351 6.67 -8.73 12.09
N HIS A 352 6.96 -9.72 12.93
CA HIS A 352 8.34 -10.16 13.17
C HIS A 352 8.81 -11.14 12.08
N ARG A 353 10.13 -11.40 11.99
CA ARG A 353 10.67 -12.40 11.05
C ARG A 353 10.67 -13.78 11.70
N LEU A 354 10.28 -14.82 10.96
CA LEU A 354 10.33 -16.21 11.43
C LEU A 354 11.72 -16.60 11.98
N GLY A 355 12.79 -16.04 11.40
CA GLY A 355 14.16 -16.29 11.83
C GLY A 355 14.58 -15.62 13.14
N GLU A 356 13.81 -14.68 13.70
CA GLU A 356 14.06 -14.09 15.03
C GLU A 356 13.77 -15.09 16.14
N PHE A 357 12.80 -15.99 15.91
CA PHE A 357 12.37 -17.02 16.85
C PHE A 357 13.12 -18.36 16.68
N SER A 358 14.06 -18.43 15.73
CA SER A 358 14.93 -19.59 15.48
C SER A 358 16.40 -19.14 15.50
N PRO A 359 17.04 -19.04 16.68
CA PRO A 359 18.34 -18.39 16.84
C PRO A 359 19.52 -19.26 16.34
N THR A 360 20.32 -18.78 15.38
CA THR A 360 21.42 -19.54 14.71
C THR A 360 22.54 -20.03 15.61
N LYS A 361 22.71 -19.41 16.77
CA LYS A 361 23.74 -19.77 17.74
C LYS A 361 23.07 -20.00 19.09
N LYS A 362 23.48 -21.06 19.77
CA LYS A 362 23.20 -21.21 21.20
C LYS A 362 24.03 -20.13 21.90
N PHE A 363 23.38 -19.07 22.38
CA PHE A 363 24.05 -18.07 23.19
C PHE A 363 24.48 -18.72 24.51
N MET A 364 25.73 -19.18 24.58
CA MET A 364 26.33 -19.54 25.86
C MET A 364 26.68 -18.22 26.54
N LYS A 365 25.85 -17.76 27.48
CA LYS A 365 26.34 -16.81 28.48
C LYS A 365 27.42 -17.56 29.28
N HIS A 366 28.57 -16.94 29.50
CA HIS A 366 29.48 -17.43 30.54
C HIS A 366 28.73 -17.30 31.86
N GLY A 367 28.13 -18.41 32.31
CA GLY A 367 27.37 -18.45 33.55
C GLY A 367 28.30 -18.11 34.71
N GLY A 368 28.01 -17.02 35.41
CA GLY A 368 28.62 -16.76 36.72
C GLY A 368 28.33 -17.93 37.67
N LYS A 369 29.18 -18.06 38.70
CA LYS A 369 29.24 -19.18 39.66
C LYS A 369 27.85 -19.69 40.13
N MET A 370 26.95 -18.76 40.43
CA MET A 370 25.57 -19.01 40.86
C MET A 370 24.73 -19.85 39.89
N GLN A 371 24.91 -19.68 38.57
CA GLN A 371 24.09 -20.38 37.59
C GLN A 371 24.57 -21.81 37.36
N LYS A 372 25.88 -22.06 37.52
CA LYS A 372 26.45 -23.42 37.55
C LYS A 372 26.01 -24.18 38.80
N GLU A 373 25.93 -23.52 39.94
CA GLU A 373 25.43 -24.12 41.19
C GLU A 373 23.94 -24.50 41.09
N LEU A 374 23.11 -23.66 40.45
CA LEU A 374 21.70 -23.99 40.20
C LEU A 374 21.52 -25.14 39.20
N GLU A 375 22.37 -25.24 38.17
CA GLU A 375 22.35 -26.37 37.23
C GLU A 375 22.86 -27.67 37.86
N GLN A 376 23.87 -27.60 38.75
CA GLN A 376 24.32 -28.76 39.54
C GLN A 376 23.24 -29.23 40.51
N LYS A 377 22.60 -28.31 41.25
CA LYS A 377 21.47 -28.66 42.13
C LYS A 377 20.30 -29.29 41.38
N LYS A 378 19.99 -28.81 40.16
CA LYS A 378 18.96 -29.44 39.32
C LYS A 378 19.36 -30.85 38.88
N LYS A 379 20.60 -31.07 38.44
CA LYS A 379 21.08 -32.40 38.08
C LYS A 379 21.12 -33.36 39.26
N GLU A 380 21.54 -32.89 40.43
CA GLU A 380 21.52 -33.69 41.67
C GLU A 380 20.09 -34.07 42.06
N ALA A 381 19.13 -33.13 41.96
CA ALA A 381 17.72 -33.41 42.21
C ALA A 381 17.16 -34.46 41.24
N GLU A 382 17.52 -34.39 39.95
CA GLU A 382 17.10 -35.34 38.91
C GLU A 382 17.70 -36.73 39.15
N ILE A 383 18.97 -36.82 39.56
CA ILE A 383 19.62 -38.09 39.93
C ILE A 383 18.99 -38.67 41.19
N THR A 384 18.62 -37.82 42.16
CA THR A 384 17.99 -38.27 43.41
C THR A 384 16.59 -38.81 43.13
N GLN A 385 15.83 -38.16 42.26
CA GLN A 385 14.53 -38.65 41.80
C GLN A 385 14.66 -39.98 41.05
N ALA A 386 15.65 -40.12 40.17
CA ALA A 386 15.91 -41.38 39.48
C ALA A 386 16.29 -42.51 40.44
N LYS A 387 17.11 -42.21 41.46
CA LYS A 387 17.48 -43.18 42.52
C LYS A 387 16.29 -43.59 43.37
N SER A 388 15.45 -42.65 43.79
CA SER A 388 14.22 -42.95 44.53
C SER A 388 13.22 -43.78 43.71
N ALA A 389 13.17 -43.55 42.38
CA ALA A 389 12.35 -44.37 41.49
C ALA A 389 12.92 -45.81 41.37
N THR A 390 14.24 -45.97 41.33
CA THR A 390 14.85 -47.32 41.32
C THR A 390 14.75 -48.06 42.65
N GLU A 391 14.85 -47.37 43.79
CA GLU A 391 14.67 -47.96 45.13
C GLU A 391 13.21 -48.38 45.35
N ALA A 392 12.24 -47.54 44.95
CA ALA A 392 10.82 -47.91 44.97
C ALA A 392 10.50 -49.14 44.10
N THR A 393 11.25 -49.37 43.01
CA THR A 393 11.10 -50.60 42.21
C THR A 393 11.82 -51.82 42.80
N ALA A 394 12.79 -51.63 43.69
CA ALA A 394 13.52 -52.71 44.37
C ALA A 394 12.76 -53.23 45.61
N ASP A 395 12.11 -52.33 46.37
CA ASP A 395 11.24 -52.71 47.48
C ASP A 395 9.94 -53.39 47.03
N ALA A 396 9.50 -53.16 45.78
CA ALA A 396 8.38 -53.88 45.17
C ALA A 396 8.72 -55.31 44.70
N LYS A 397 9.97 -55.77 44.86
CA LYS A 397 10.46 -57.11 44.45
C LYS A 397 10.97 -57.97 45.61
N LYS A 398 10.88 -57.51 46.85
CA LYS A 398 10.92 -58.33 48.07
C LYS A 398 9.50 -58.54 48.56
#